data_AF-A0A920LNZ6-F1
#
_entry.id   AF-A0A920LNZ6-F1
#
_cell.length_a   1.000
_cell.length_b   1.000
_cell.length_c   1.000
_cell.angle_alpha   90.00
_cell.angle_beta   90.00
_cell.angle_gamma   90.00
#
_symmetry.space_group_name_H-M   'P 1'
#
loop_
_entity.id
_entity.type
_entity.pdbx_description
1 polymer ?
#
loop_
_entity_poly.entity_id
_entity_poly.type
_entity_poly.pdbx_seq_one_letter_code
_entity_poly.pdbx_strand_id
1 'polypeptide(L)'
;MTTASPRHSDASSDAAVNSLGFAKPPADTRVVVAMSGGVDSSVTAALLHEQGYEVVGITLQLYDHGVAIQAKGACCAGADIHDARTVAGRLGIPHYVLDYEGRFHDQVMQDFADSYLRGETPIPCVRCNQTVKFTDLLKTARDLGADCLATGHYVQRIDADGSAELHRGADPSRTSPISCSRRRRTSSTICAFRLAG
;
A
#
# COMPACT_ATOMS: atom_id res chain seq x y z
N MET A 1 46.58 3.66 46.97
CA MET A 1 45.76 2.61 46.33
C MET A 1 44.33 3.11 46.29
N THR A 2 43.94 3.72 45.17
CA THR A 2 42.62 4.34 44.99
C THR A 2 41.72 3.30 44.32
N THR A 3 40.70 2.83 45.01
CA THR A 3 39.71 1.90 44.48
C THR A 3 38.71 2.66 43.61
N ALA A 4 38.78 2.44 42.28
CA ALA A 4 37.79 2.96 41.34
C ALA A 4 36.51 2.11 41.41
N SER A 5 35.37 2.76 41.69
CA SER A 5 34.05 2.14 41.57
C SER A 5 33.72 1.83 40.10
N PRO A 6 33.01 0.74 39.80
CA PRO A 6 32.56 0.46 38.44
C PRO A 6 31.47 1.46 38.06
N ARG A 7 31.71 2.21 36.99
CA ARG A 7 30.67 3.02 36.34
C ARG A 7 29.61 2.07 35.81
N HIS A 8 28.41 2.13 36.38
CA HIS A 8 27.22 1.59 35.73
C HIS A 8 27.11 2.29 34.36
N SER A 9 27.30 1.52 33.30
CA SER A 9 27.05 1.96 31.94
C SER A 9 25.54 2.02 31.74
N ASP A 10 24.98 3.23 31.72
CA ASP A 10 23.63 3.48 31.22
C ASP A 10 23.56 3.01 29.77
N ALA A 11 22.97 1.83 29.55
CA ALA A 11 22.59 1.37 28.23
C ALA A 11 21.33 2.14 27.81
N SER A 12 21.49 3.35 27.29
CA SER A 12 20.44 4.00 26.51
C SER A 12 20.29 3.24 25.20
N SER A 13 19.34 2.30 25.15
CA SER A 13 18.97 1.65 23.89
C SER A 13 18.30 2.67 22.96
N ASP A 14 19.08 3.30 22.11
CA ASP A 14 18.58 3.85 20.86
C ASP A 14 17.99 2.67 20.08
N ALA A 15 16.68 2.48 20.17
CA ALA A 15 16.01 1.42 19.44
C ALA A 15 16.25 1.68 17.94
N ALA A 16 17.11 0.86 17.33
CA ALA A 16 17.47 0.97 15.93
C ALA A 16 16.19 1.03 15.09
N VAL A 17 16.01 2.15 14.38
CA VAL A 17 14.84 2.37 13.53
C VAL A 17 15.00 1.53 12.27
N ASN A 18 13.97 0.77 11.89
CA ASN A 18 14.01 -0.08 10.71
C ASN A 18 13.90 0.71 9.39
N SER A 19 14.03 0.01 8.25
CA SER A 19 13.95 0.60 6.90
C SER A 19 12.56 1.14 6.51
N LEU A 20 11.57 1.12 7.40
CA LEU A 20 10.28 1.79 7.24
C LEU A 20 10.04 2.87 8.29
N GLY A 21 11.05 3.20 9.11
CA GLY A 21 10.95 4.28 10.09
C GLY A 21 10.28 3.89 11.41
N PHE A 22 10.13 2.60 11.71
CA PHE A 22 9.57 2.11 12.98
C PHE A 22 10.68 1.74 13.97
N ALA A 23 10.50 2.10 15.24
CA ALA A 23 11.41 1.78 16.33
C ALA A 23 11.17 0.35 16.87
N LYS A 24 11.12 -0.63 15.97
CA LYS A 24 10.97 -2.05 16.27
C LYS A 24 11.55 -2.91 15.13
N PRO A 25 11.90 -4.19 15.38
CA PRO A 25 12.44 -5.07 14.36
C PRO A 25 11.50 -5.22 13.14
N PRO A 26 12.03 -5.49 11.93
CA PRO A 26 11.20 -5.80 10.77
C PRO A 26 10.21 -6.94 11.02
N ALA A 27 10.64 -8.00 11.71
CA ALA A 27 9.81 -9.16 12.01
C ALA A 27 8.57 -8.84 12.87
N ASP A 28 8.64 -7.78 13.69
CA ASP A 28 7.53 -7.31 14.51
C ASP A 28 6.74 -6.18 13.82
N THR A 29 7.12 -5.81 12.60
CA THR A 29 6.48 -4.74 11.82
C THR A 29 5.62 -5.35 10.73
N ARG A 30 4.31 -5.22 10.90
CA ARG A 30 3.31 -5.75 9.95
C ARG A 30 3.06 -4.76 8.84
N VAL A 31 3.24 -5.20 7.60
CA VAL A 31 3.09 -4.39 6.40
C VAL A 31 2.03 -5.01 5.51
N VAL A 32 0.94 -4.29 5.29
CA VAL A 32 -0.04 -4.66 4.27
C VAL A 32 0.39 -4.11 2.94
N VAL A 33 0.46 -4.94 1.90
CA VAL A 33 0.81 -4.51 0.54
C VAL A 33 -0.43 -4.58 -0.34
N ALA A 34 -0.81 -3.45 -0.95
CA ALA A 34 -1.83 -3.43 -1.98
C ALA A 34 -1.28 -4.05 -3.27
N MET A 35 -1.68 -5.28 -3.57
CA MET A 35 -1.22 -6.07 -4.71
C MET A 35 -2.25 -6.01 -5.84
N SER A 36 -1.93 -5.30 -6.90
CA SER A 36 -2.83 -5.13 -8.06
C SER A 36 -2.65 -6.22 -9.14
N GLY A 37 -1.84 -7.25 -8.89
CA GLY A 37 -1.39 -8.21 -9.91
C GLY A 37 -0.21 -7.73 -10.76
N GLY A 38 0.08 -6.43 -10.73
CA GLY A 38 1.18 -5.82 -11.48
C GLY A 38 2.55 -6.05 -10.86
N VAL A 39 3.58 -5.85 -11.69
CA VAL A 39 5.00 -6.05 -11.34
C VAL A 39 5.42 -5.16 -10.16
N ASP A 40 5.05 -3.88 -10.15
CA ASP A 40 5.53 -2.95 -9.11
C ASP A 40 5.06 -3.34 -7.70
N SER A 41 3.79 -3.74 -7.58
CA SER A 41 3.23 -4.21 -6.32
C SER A 41 3.82 -5.55 -5.87
N SER A 42 4.16 -6.41 -6.83
CA SER A 42 4.80 -7.71 -6.60
C SER A 42 6.24 -7.54 -6.11
N VAL A 43 7.02 -6.67 -6.76
CA VAL A 43 8.38 -6.31 -6.35
C VAL A 43 8.36 -5.65 -4.97
N THR A 44 7.38 -4.78 -4.69
CA THR A 44 7.22 -4.17 -3.37
C THR A 44 7.02 -5.23 -2.28
N ALA A 45 6.14 -6.20 -2.49
CA ALA A 45 5.93 -7.29 -1.55
C ALA A 45 7.18 -8.14 -1.34
N ALA A 46 7.89 -8.48 -2.43
CA ALA A 46 9.12 -9.26 -2.39
C ALA A 46 10.22 -8.54 -1.60
N LEU A 47 10.48 -7.26 -1.89
CA LEU A 47 11.51 -6.47 -1.22
C LEU A 47 11.25 -6.32 0.29
N LEU A 48 9.99 -6.18 0.69
CA LEU A 48 9.62 -6.12 2.11
C LEU A 48 9.76 -7.48 2.79
N HIS A 49 9.37 -8.55 2.10
CA HIS A 49 9.54 -9.90 2.60
C HIS A 49 11.04 -10.25 2.79
N GLU A 50 11.88 -9.92 1.82
CA GLU A 50 13.35 -10.10 1.90
C GLU A 50 13.99 -9.29 3.04
N GLN A 51 13.44 -8.13 3.38
CA GLN A 51 13.86 -7.32 4.52
C GLN A 51 13.39 -7.87 5.88
N GLY A 52 12.62 -8.97 5.88
CA GLY A 52 12.16 -9.66 7.09
C GLY A 52 10.91 -9.04 7.72
N TYR A 53 10.13 -8.26 6.97
CA TYR A 53 8.85 -7.72 7.44
C TYR A 53 7.77 -8.79 7.51
N GLU A 54 6.80 -8.62 8.42
CA GLU A 54 5.58 -9.42 8.40
C GLU A 54 4.64 -8.88 7.31
N VAL A 55 4.77 -9.44 6.11
CA VAL A 55 4.05 -8.95 4.92
C VAL A 55 2.70 -9.68 4.75
N VAL A 56 1.65 -8.90 4.50
CA VAL A 56 0.32 -9.41 4.12
C VAL A 56 -0.12 -8.75 2.81
N GLY A 57 -0.41 -9.54 1.78
CA GLY A 57 -0.93 -9.05 0.51
C GLY A 57 -2.45 -8.84 0.55
N ILE A 58 -2.94 -7.75 -0.07
CA ILE A 58 -4.37 -7.52 -0.29
C ILE A 58 -4.61 -7.12 -1.74
N THR A 59 -5.60 -7.75 -2.37
CA THR A 59 -6.12 -7.34 -3.68
C THR A 59 -7.58 -6.91 -3.54
N LEU A 60 -7.94 -5.79 -4.18
CA LEU A 60 -9.33 -5.35 -4.29
C LEU A 60 -9.94 -5.91 -5.56
N GLN A 61 -11.07 -6.58 -5.44
CA GLN A 61 -11.93 -6.95 -6.56
C GLN A 61 -13.01 -5.87 -6.70
N LEU A 62 -13.02 -5.16 -7.84
CA LEU A 62 -13.93 -4.04 -8.08
C LEU A 62 -15.04 -4.34 -9.10
N TYR A 63 -15.04 -5.53 -9.71
CA TYR A 63 -15.96 -5.92 -10.78
C TYR A 63 -16.34 -7.41 -10.69
N ASP A 64 -17.54 -7.76 -11.16
CA ASP A 64 -18.00 -9.14 -11.21
C ASP A 64 -17.13 -10.01 -12.12
N HIS A 65 -16.68 -11.11 -11.56
CA HIS A 65 -16.01 -12.18 -12.28
C HIS A 65 -17.02 -13.00 -13.11
N GLY A 66 -18.30 -13.02 -12.71
CA GLY A 66 -19.39 -13.78 -13.34
C GLY A 66 -19.85 -13.21 -14.68
N VAL A 67 -19.97 -11.89 -14.82
CA VAL A 67 -20.36 -11.25 -16.11
C VAL A 67 -19.21 -11.29 -17.13
N ALA A 68 -17.95 -11.20 -16.67
CA ALA A 68 -16.77 -11.27 -17.52
C ALA A 68 -16.58 -12.65 -18.18
N ILE A 69 -17.04 -13.72 -17.54
CA ILE A 69 -16.98 -15.07 -18.13
C ILE A 69 -17.96 -15.22 -19.32
N GLN A 70 -19.01 -14.39 -19.41
CA GLN A 70 -20.01 -14.48 -20.49
C GLN A 70 -19.78 -13.53 -21.68
N ALA A 71 -18.93 -12.51 -21.53
CA ALA A 71 -18.62 -11.60 -22.63
C ALA A 71 -17.32 -12.03 -23.36
N LYS A 72 -17.43 -12.42 -24.63
CA LYS A 72 -16.27 -12.61 -25.54
C LYS A 72 -15.46 -11.30 -25.61
N GLY A 73 -14.44 -11.17 -24.77
CA GLY A 73 -13.58 -9.98 -24.68
C GLY A 73 -13.08 -9.62 -23.28
N ALA A 74 -13.67 -10.17 -22.21
CA ALA A 74 -13.30 -9.83 -20.82
C ALA A 74 -12.22 -10.75 -20.22
N CYS A 75 -11.25 -11.16 -21.04
CA CYS A 75 -10.19 -12.13 -20.71
C CYS A 75 -9.29 -11.71 -19.51
N CYS A 76 -9.27 -10.43 -19.14
CA CYS A 76 -8.35 -9.91 -18.13
C CYS A 76 -8.97 -9.74 -16.74
N ALA A 77 -10.30 -9.79 -16.60
CA ALA A 77 -10.96 -9.62 -15.31
C ALA A 77 -10.68 -10.82 -14.41
N GLY A 78 -9.73 -10.65 -13.46
CA GLY A 78 -9.31 -11.65 -12.47
C GLY A 78 -7.98 -12.35 -12.76
N ALA A 79 -7.37 -12.11 -13.93
CA ALA A 79 -5.96 -12.46 -14.16
C ALA A 79 -5.06 -11.77 -13.13
N ASP A 80 -5.32 -10.48 -12.86
CA ASP A 80 -4.60 -9.69 -11.85
C ASP A 80 -4.68 -10.30 -10.43
N ILE A 81 -5.85 -10.83 -10.06
CA ILE A 81 -6.05 -11.50 -8.76
C ILE A 81 -5.26 -12.81 -8.71
N HIS A 82 -5.29 -13.56 -9.81
CA HIS A 82 -4.53 -14.81 -9.94
C HIS A 82 -3.02 -14.56 -9.88
N ASP A 83 -2.53 -13.52 -10.55
CA ASP A 83 -1.13 -13.12 -10.55
C ASP A 83 -0.68 -12.68 -9.15
N ALA A 84 -1.48 -11.84 -8.48
CA ALA A 84 -1.21 -11.45 -7.09
C ALA A 84 -1.16 -12.65 -6.14
N ARG A 85 -2.11 -13.58 -6.27
CA ARG A 85 -2.14 -14.84 -5.49
C ARG A 85 -0.93 -15.71 -5.77
N THR A 86 -0.52 -15.84 -7.03
CA THR A 86 0.63 -16.64 -7.44
C THR A 86 1.93 -16.06 -6.87
N VAL A 87 2.11 -14.75 -6.96
CA VAL A 87 3.27 -14.06 -6.36
C VAL A 87 3.28 -14.24 -4.84
N ALA A 88 2.15 -14.01 -4.17
CA ALA A 88 2.06 -14.17 -2.73
C ALA A 88 2.38 -15.61 -2.28
N GLY A 89 1.87 -16.61 -3.01
CA GLY A 89 2.17 -18.02 -2.76
C GLY A 89 3.67 -18.36 -2.94
N ARG A 90 4.33 -17.78 -3.94
CA ARG A 90 5.79 -17.94 -4.14
C ARG A 90 6.62 -17.29 -3.04
N LEU A 91 6.15 -16.15 -2.51
CA LEU A 91 6.77 -15.46 -1.39
C LEU A 91 6.43 -16.08 -0.02
N GLY A 92 5.46 -17.00 0.05
CA GLY A 92 5.00 -17.58 1.32
C GLY A 92 4.27 -16.58 2.23
N ILE A 93 3.67 -15.53 1.67
CA ILE A 93 2.95 -14.50 2.43
C ILE A 93 1.42 -14.73 2.39
N PRO A 94 0.68 -14.39 3.46
CA PRO A 94 -0.78 -14.39 3.41
C PRO A 94 -1.31 -13.41 2.36
N HIS A 95 -2.37 -13.79 1.64
CA HIS A 95 -3.00 -12.95 0.62
C HIS A 95 -4.53 -13.00 0.74
N TYR A 96 -5.14 -11.82 0.85
CA TYR A 96 -6.59 -11.64 0.92
C TYR A 96 -7.12 -10.96 -0.34
N VAL A 97 -8.28 -11.42 -0.82
CA VAL A 97 -9.04 -10.75 -1.86
C VAL A 97 -10.27 -10.18 -1.22
N LEU A 98 -10.46 -8.86 -1.35
CA LEU A 98 -11.60 -8.17 -0.78
C LEU A 98 -12.56 -7.77 -1.90
N ASP A 99 -13.81 -8.16 -1.74
CA ASP A 99 -14.89 -7.77 -2.65
C ASP A 99 -15.38 -6.36 -2.32
N TYR A 100 -15.16 -5.44 -3.25
CA TYR A 100 -15.57 -4.05 -3.19
C TYR A 100 -16.44 -3.64 -4.38
N GLU A 101 -16.98 -4.61 -5.11
CA GLU A 101 -17.77 -4.37 -6.32
C GLU A 101 -18.97 -3.46 -6.05
N GLY A 102 -19.82 -3.82 -5.08
CA GLY A 102 -21.03 -3.05 -4.78
C GLY A 102 -20.71 -1.60 -4.38
N ARG A 103 -19.64 -1.40 -3.59
CA ARG A 103 -19.20 -0.06 -3.20
C ARG A 103 -18.65 0.74 -4.37
N PHE A 104 -17.90 0.09 -5.26
CA PHE A 104 -17.38 0.74 -6.47
C PHE A 104 -18.52 1.16 -7.41
N HIS A 105 -19.50 0.28 -7.60
CA HIS A 105 -20.68 0.58 -8.39
C HIS A 105 -21.43 1.79 -7.83
N ASP A 106 -21.76 1.79 -6.54
CA ASP A 106 -22.58 2.82 -5.92
C ASP A 106 -21.86 4.17 -5.78
N GLN A 107 -20.57 4.17 -5.46
CA GLN A 107 -19.82 5.41 -5.18
C GLN A 107 -19.06 5.98 -6.37
N VAL A 108 -18.88 5.21 -7.45
CA VAL A 108 -18.09 5.65 -8.61
C VAL A 108 -18.90 5.54 -9.90
N MET A 109 -19.56 4.41 -10.15
CA MET A 109 -20.24 4.17 -11.43
C MET A 109 -21.57 4.93 -11.52
N GLN A 110 -22.39 4.95 -10.47
CA GLN A 110 -23.63 5.74 -10.47
C GLN A 110 -23.35 7.22 -10.67
N ASP A 111 -22.43 7.77 -9.87
CA ASP A 111 -21.98 9.16 -9.97
C ASP A 111 -21.43 9.49 -11.37
N PHE A 112 -20.65 8.58 -11.96
CA PHE A 112 -20.12 8.74 -13.31
C PHE A 112 -21.24 8.81 -14.34
N ALA A 113 -22.21 7.90 -14.27
CA ALA A 113 -23.37 7.88 -15.17
C ALA A 113 -24.20 9.17 -15.04
N ASP A 114 -24.49 9.60 -13.82
CA ASP A 114 -25.27 10.82 -13.55
C ASP A 114 -24.56 12.09 -14.04
N SER A 115 -23.25 12.19 -13.85
CA SER A 115 -22.45 13.29 -14.42
C SER A 115 -22.45 13.26 -15.95
N TYR A 116 -22.32 12.10 -16.56
CA TYR A 116 -22.32 11.96 -18.01
C TYR A 116 -23.69 12.33 -18.61
N LEU A 117 -24.79 11.92 -17.96
CA LEU A 117 -26.15 12.31 -18.34
C LEU A 117 -26.39 13.82 -18.24
N ARG A 118 -25.65 14.51 -17.36
CA ARG A 118 -25.65 15.98 -17.25
C ARG A 118 -24.72 16.68 -18.27
N GLY A 119 -24.12 15.93 -19.18
CA GLY A 119 -23.20 16.46 -20.20
C GLY A 119 -21.81 16.82 -19.67
N GLU A 120 -21.45 16.35 -18.47
CA GLU A 120 -20.12 16.50 -17.91
C GLU A 120 -19.19 15.40 -18.44
N THR A 121 -17.87 15.65 -18.42
CA THR A 121 -16.85 14.64 -18.74
C THR A 121 -16.07 14.27 -17.47
N PRO A 122 -16.64 13.46 -16.56
CA PRO A 122 -16.00 13.12 -15.29
C PRO A 122 -14.79 12.19 -15.48
N ILE A 123 -13.80 12.31 -14.59
CA ILE A 123 -12.64 11.40 -14.52
C ILE A 123 -12.87 10.41 -13.37
N PRO A 124 -13.40 9.19 -13.62
CA PRO A 124 -13.80 8.25 -12.58
C PRO A 124 -12.60 7.76 -11.73
N CYS A 125 -11.39 7.76 -12.31
CA CYS A 125 -10.16 7.37 -11.63
C CYS A 125 -9.86 8.23 -10.38
N VAL A 126 -10.22 9.52 -10.42
CA VAL A 126 -10.00 10.42 -9.28
C VAL A 126 -10.91 10.04 -8.12
N ARG A 127 -12.21 9.85 -8.39
CA ARG A 127 -13.18 9.41 -7.36
C ARG A 127 -12.84 8.04 -6.81
N CYS A 128 -12.50 7.08 -7.67
CA CYS A 128 -12.10 5.73 -7.27
C CYS A 128 -10.90 5.74 -6.30
N ASN A 129 -9.84 6.52 -6.59
CA ASN A 129 -8.71 6.64 -5.66
C ASN A 129 -9.10 7.34 -4.35
N GLN A 130 -9.94 8.38 -4.40
CA GLN A 130 -10.33 9.15 -3.22
C GLN A 130 -11.26 8.39 -2.25
N THR A 131 -12.18 7.60 -2.78
CA THR A 131 -13.26 6.99 -2.00
C THR A 131 -13.00 5.51 -1.74
N VAL A 132 -12.95 4.71 -2.80
CA VAL A 132 -12.94 3.25 -2.72
C VAL A 132 -11.55 2.68 -2.46
N LYS A 133 -10.51 3.17 -3.16
CA LYS A 133 -9.21 2.49 -3.13
C LYS A 133 -8.43 2.75 -1.85
N PHE A 134 -8.21 4.01 -1.48
CA PHE A 134 -7.31 4.33 -0.37
C PHE A 134 -7.98 4.24 1.00
N THR A 135 -9.20 4.75 1.16
CA THR A 135 -9.86 4.79 2.46
C THR A 135 -10.15 3.39 3.00
N ASP A 136 -10.66 2.50 2.15
CA ASP A 136 -11.03 1.16 2.55
C ASP A 136 -9.83 0.21 2.70
N LEU A 137 -8.78 0.37 1.88
CA LEU A 137 -7.50 -0.33 2.10
C LEU A 137 -6.83 0.11 3.41
N LEU A 138 -6.81 1.40 3.70
CA LEU A 138 -6.25 1.92 4.95
C LEU A 138 -7.02 1.40 6.16
N LYS A 139 -8.36 1.34 6.07
CA LYS A 139 -9.19 0.75 7.12
C LYS A 139 -8.88 -0.73 7.31
N THR A 140 -8.91 -1.52 6.24
CA THR A 140 -8.65 -2.97 6.33
C THR A 140 -7.25 -3.24 6.86
N ALA A 141 -6.25 -2.47 6.45
CA ALA A 141 -4.90 -2.61 6.95
C ALA A 141 -4.80 -2.33 8.47
N ARG A 142 -5.56 -1.35 8.99
CA ARG A 142 -5.68 -1.12 10.44
C ARG A 142 -6.38 -2.27 11.15
N ASP A 143 -7.47 -2.79 10.59
CA ASP A 143 -8.22 -3.91 11.17
C ASP A 143 -7.36 -5.19 11.23
N LEU A 144 -6.41 -5.34 10.31
CA LEU A 144 -5.39 -6.39 10.31
C LEU A 144 -4.21 -6.09 11.25
N GLY A 145 -4.22 -4.99 12.00
CA GLY A 145 -3.15 -4.60 12.91
C GLY A 145 -1.83 -4.22 12.23
N ALA A 146 -1.89 -3.77 10.97
CA ALA A 146 -0.69 -3.36 10.25
C ALA A 146 -0.15 -2.02 10.73
N ASP A 147 1.18 -1.90 10.73
CA ASP A 147 1.89 -0.65 11.03
C ASP A 147 1.89 0.31 9.84
N CYS A 148 1.91 -0.25 8.62
CA CYS A 148 1.78 0.50 7.39
C CYS A 148 1.10 -0.26 6.26
N LEU A 149 0.55 0.52 5.32
CA LEU A 149 0.09 0.08 4.00
C LEU A 149 1.13 0.47 2.96
N ALA A 150 1.72 -0.48 2.25
CA ALA A 150 2.62 -0.24 1.13
C ALA A 150 1.90 -0.41 -0.21
N THR A 151 2.33 0.36 -1.21
CA THR A 151 1.82 0.27 -2.58
C THR A 151 2.97 0.31 -3.58
N GLY A 152 2.77 -0.26 -4.77
CA GLY A 152 3.74 -0.22 -5.87
C GLY A 152 3.83 1.13 -6.61
N HIS A 153 3.26 2.21 -6.07
CA HIS A 153 3.29 3.50 -6.76
C HIS A 153 4.68 4.13 -6.70
N TYR A 154 5.17 4.55 -7.87
CA TYR A 154 6.47 5.17 -8.03
C TYR A 154 6.42 6.66 -7.65
N VAL A 155 6.41 6.92 -6.35
CA VAL A 155 6.33 8.26 -5.76
C VAL A 155 7.33 8.38 -4.63
N GLN A 156 7.89 9.58 -4.46
CA GLN A 156 8.71 9.89 -3.29
C GLN A 156 7.85 10.55 -2.25
N ARG A 157 8.07 10.16 -1.00
CA ARG A 157 7.40 10.75 0.13
C ARG A 157 8.44 11.49 0.96
N ILE A 158 8.34 12.81 1.00
CA ILE A 158 9.26 13.68 1.72
C ILE A 158 8.50 14.28 2.89
N ASP A 159 9.04 14.16 4.10
CA ASP A 159 8.50 14.92 5.22
C ASP A 159 9.21 16.27 5.28
N ALA A 160 8.46 17.36 5.12
CA ALA A 160 8.93 18.74 5.19
C ALA A 160 8.08 19.52 6.20
N ASP A 161 8.72 20.14 7.19
CA ASP A 161 8.11 21.06 8.16
C ASP A 161 6.87 20.51 8.89
N GLY A 162 6.89 19.22 9.24
CA GLY A 162 5.78 18.54 9.93
C GLY A 162 4.61 18.16 9.02
N SER A 163 4.67 18.54 7.74
CA SER A 163 3.78 18.09 6.68
C SER A 163 4.44 16.96 5.88
N ALA A 164 3.62 16.17 5.20
CA ALA A 164 4.10 15.13 4.30
C ALA A 164 3.78 15.55 2.87
N GLU A 165 4.84 15.65 2.08
CA GLU A 165 4.80 16.03 0.70
C GLU A 165 5.01 14.79 -0.17
N LEU A 166 4.22 14.71 -1.24
CA LEU A 166 4.42 13.72 -2.27
C LEU A 166 5.15 14.36 -3.43
N HIS A 167 6.33 13.82 -3.69
CA HIS A 167 7.22 14.22 -4.76
C HIS A 167 7.17 13.18 -5.87
N ARG A 168 7.54 13.61 -7.07
CA ARG A 168 7.67 12.68 -8.19
C ARG A 168 8.70 11.62 -7.85
N GLY A 169 8.54 10.44 -8.43
CA GLY A 169 9.59 9.43 -8.40
C GLY A 169 10.90 10.00 -8.93
N ALA A 170 12.03 9.39 -8.55
CA ALA A 170 13.36 9.84 -8.97
C ALA A 170 13.51 9.90 -10.51
N ASP A 171 12.75 9.06 -11.20
CA ASP A 171 12.60 9.06 -12.65
C ASP A 171 11.31 9.81 -13.07
N PRO A 172 11.43 10.99 -13.71
CA PRO A 172 10.28 11.77 -14.17
C PRO A 172 9.37 11.02 -15.14
N SER A 173 9.92 10.08 -15.92
CA SER A 173 9.18 9.34 -16.95
C SER A 173 8.24 8.27 -16.40
N ARG A 174 8.38 7.91 -15.11
CA ARG A 174 7.62 6.82 -14.44
C ARG A 174 6.72 7.33 -13.32
N THR A 175 6.45 8.63 -13.25
CA THR A 175 5.72 9.27 -12.15
C THR A 175 4.22 8.88 -12.14
N SER A 176 3.71 8.43 -11.00
CA SER A 176 2.28 8.18 -10.78
C SER A 176 1.58 9.35 -10.05
N PRO A 177 0.37 9.78 -10.46
CA PRO A 177 -0.34 10.91 -9.82
C PRO A 177 -1.11 10.46 -8.56
N ILE A 178 -0.50 10.53 -7.37
CA ILE A 178 -1.16 10.23 -6.07
C ILE A 178 -0.79 11.28 -5.00
N SER A 179 -1.64 11.46 -3.97
CA SER A 179 -1.38 12.28 -2.77
C SER A 179 -1.28 11.37 -1.52
N CYS A 180 -0.30 11.60 -0.63
CA CYS A 180 -0.01 10.75 0.55
C CYS A 180 0.48 11.60 1.74
N SER A 181 -0.05 11.36 2.95
CA SER A 181 0.37 12.08 4.17
C SER A 181 0.75 11.21 5.38
N ARG A 182 1.82 11.63 6.08
CA ARG A 182 2.35 11.34 7.47
C ARG A 182 3.34 10.16 7.81
N ARG A 183 4.58 10.58 8.24
CA ARG A 183 5.84 9.98 8.77
C ARG A 183 6.80 9.01 8.02
N ARG A 184 8.06 9.50 7.95
CA ARG A 184 9.47 9.03 8.02
C ARG A 184 10.12 8.23 6.88
N ARG A 185 11.01 8.96 6.17
CA ARG A 185 12.20 8.58 5.36
C ARG A 185 12.52 7.08 5.33
N THR A 186 12.40 6.51 4.13
CA THR A 186 13.47 5.66 3.59
C THR A 186 13.65 5.87 2.09
N SER A 187 14.91 5.78 1.68
CA SER A 187 15.44 6.03 0.33
C SER A 187 15.09 4.93 -0.67
N SER A 188 13.95 4.27 -0.47
CA SER A 188 13.55 3.08 -1.20
C SER A 188 12.22 3.37 -1.88
N THR A 189 12.10 2.97 -3.13
CA THR A 189 10.99 3.12 -4.08
C THR A 189 9.60 2.65 -3.59
N ILE A 190 9.44 2.32 -2.32
CA ILE A 190 8.23 1.79 -1.71
C ILE A 190 7.48 2.92 -1.02
N CYS A 191 6.30 3.26 -1.56
CA CYS A 191 5.39 4.18 -0.89
C CYS A 191 4.64 3.44 0.22
N ALA A 192 5.09 3.62 1.47
CA ALA A 192 4.43 3.10 2.67
C ALA A 192 3.69 4.21 3.45
N PHE A 193 2.42 3.94 3.75
CA PHE A 193 1.52 4.78 4.53
C PHE A 193 1.45 4.24 5.94
N ARG A 194 2.04 4.95 6.91
CA ARG A 194 1.95 4.58 8.32
C ARG A 194 0.49 4.65 8.80
N LEU A 195 0.04 3.60 9.47
CA LEU A 195 -1.35 3.43 9.91
C LEU A 195 -1.57 3.81 11.37
N ALA A 196 -0.49 3.78 12.19
CA ALA A 196 -0.49 4.15 13.60
C ALA A 196 0.79 4.93 14.00
N GLY A 197 0.61 6.09 14.65
CA GLY A 197 1.66 7.01 15.12
C GLY A 197 1.46 8.44 14.61
#